data_AF-A0A4R9R1Q7-F1
#
_entry.id   AF-A0A4R9R1Q7-F1
#
_cell.length_a   1.000
_cell.length_b   1.000
_cell.length_c   1.000
_cell.angle_alpha   90.00
_cell.angle_beta   90.00
_cell.angle_gamma   90.00
#
_symmetry.space_group_name_H-M   'P 1'
#
loop_
_entity.id
_entity.type
_entity.pdbx_description
1 polymer ?
#
loop_
_entity_poly.entity_id
_entity_poly.type
_entity_poly.pdbx_seq_one_letter_code
_entity_poly.pdbx_strand_id
1 'polypeptide(L)' 'MANELAIKSPSLEPNAARYDNDCQDALASHLDDLLDRAEAAGWERRRAASALMYLAAKRLDGAERRST' A
#
# COMPACT_ATOMS: atom_id res chain seq x y z
N MET A 1 -12.42 19.44 -5.10
CA MET A 1 -11.39 19.21 -4.06
C MET A 1 -10.63 17.97 -4.48
N ALA A 2 -9.41 18.12 -5.03
CA ALA A 2 -8.78 17.10 -5.88
C ALA A 2 -7.50 16.48 -5.29
N ASN A 3 -7.23 16.62 -3.98
CA ASN A 3 -5.93 16.26 -3.42
C ASN A 3 -5.95 15.40 -2.15
N GLU A 4 -7.09 14.87 -1.72
CA GLU A 4 -7.18 14.04 -0.50
C GLU A 4 -6.73 12.58 -0.71
N LEU A 5 -6.37 12.18 -1.93
CA LEU A 5 -5.96 10.81 -2.27
C LEU A 5 -4.47 10.70 -2.64
N ALA A 6 -3.69 11.76 -2.48
CA ALA A 6 -2.27 11.73 -2.83
C ALA A 6 -1.44 11.12 -1.68
N ILE A 7 -0.75 10.02 -1.96
CA ILE A 7 0.28 9.48 -1.07
C ILE A 7 1.35 10.55 -0.90
N LYS A 8 1.65 10.92 0.34
CA LYS A 8 2.67 11.93 0.64
C LYS A 8 4.03 11.50 0.10
N SER A 9 4.78 12.44 -0.46
CA SER A 9 6.17 12.18 -0.85
C SER A 9 7.00 11.85 0.39
N PRO A 10 8.00 10.97 0.28
CA PRO A 10 8.86 10.63 1.40
C PRO A 10 9.52 11.90 1.95
N SER A 11 9.42 12.10 3.26
CA SER A 11 10.03 13.23 3.96
C SER A 11 11.48 12.93 4.35
N LEU A 12 11.91 11.67 4.21
CA LEU A 12 13.21 11.15 4.60
C LEU A 12 13.93 10.52 3.41
N GLU A 13 15.27 10.47 3.48
CA GLU A 13 16.07 9.75 2.49
C GLU A 13 15.89 8.23 2.62
N PRO A 14 16.00 7.45 1.52
CA PRO A 14 15.80 5.99 1.54
C PRO A 14 16.69 5.20 2.51
N ASN A 15 17.84 5.76 2.87
CA ASN A 15 18.80 5.17 3.81
C ASN A 15 18.55 5.59 5.27
N ALA A 16 17.55 6.44 5.53
CA ALA A 16 17.21 6.87 6.87
C ALA A 16 16.53 5.73 7.64
N ALA A 17 16.94 5.53 8.90
CA ALA A 17 16.39 4.48 9.77
C ALA A 17 14.86 4.56 9.99
N ARG A 18 14.23 5.69 9.66
CA ARG A 18 12.79 5.92 9.80
C ARG A 18 12.04 5.95 8.46
N TYR A 19 12.71 5.72 7.33
CA TYR A 19 12.10 5.76 6.00
C TYR A 19 10.89 4.82 5.91
N ASP A 20 11.01 3.60 6.43
CA ASP A 20 9.92 2.63 6.42
C ASP A 20 8.71 3.10 7.24
N ASN A 21 8.95 3.74 8.39
CA ASN A 21 7.86 4.28 9.22
C ASN A 21 7.14 5.45 8.53
N ASP A 22 7.90 6.33 7.85
CA ASP A 22 7.34 7.45 7.08
C ASP A 22 6.49 6.94 5.90
N CYS A 23 6.98 5.90 5.22
CA CYS A 23 6.25 5.20 4.16
C CYS A 23 4.97 4.54 4.69
N GLN A 24 5.03 3.88 5.85
CA GLN A 24 3.87 3.26 6.49
C GLN A 24 2.80 4.30 6.85
N ASP A 25 3.18 5.42 7.47
CA ASP A 25 2.26 6.50 7.82
C ASP A 25 1.59 7.09 6.57
N ALA A 26 2.38 7.33 5.51
CA ALA A 26 1.88 7.84 4.25
C ALA A 26 0.89 6.89 3.55
N LEU A 27 1.00 5.56 3.77
CA LEU A 27 0.15 4.55 3.15
C LEU A 27 -1.06 4.12 3.99
N ALA A 28 -1.02 4.33 5.31
CA ALA A 28 -2.00 3.80 6.26
C ALA A 28 -3.44 4.18 5.88
N SER A 29 -3.73 5.47 5.70
CA SER A 29 -5.09 5.93 5.38
C SER A 29 -5.59 5.41 4.03
N HIS A 30 -4.72 5.28 3.04
CA HIS A 30 -5.10 4.72 1.73
C HIS A 30 -5.39 3.21 1.81
N LEU A 31 -4.66 2.50 2.67
CA LEU A 31 -4.88 1.08 2.89
C LEU A 31 -6.22 0.84 3.62
N ASP A 32 -6.52 1.66 4.63
CA ASP A 32 -7.81 1.59 5.33
C ASP A 32 -8.98 1.89 4.40
N ASP A 33 -8.90 2.94 3.58
CA ASP A 33 -9.92 3.26 2.58
C ASP A 33 -10.17 2.10 1.59
N LEU A 34 -9.09 1.41 1.18
CA LEU A 34 -9.19 0.29 0.25
C LEU A 34 -9.83 -0.93 0.92
N LEU A 35 -9.50 -1.18 2.18
CA LEU A 35 -10.09 -2.25 2.97
C LEU A 35 -11.58 -1.98 3.26
N ASP A 36 -11.94 -0.74 3.57
CA ASP A 36 -13.33 -0.32 3.76
C ASP A 36 -14.16 -0.56 2.51
N ARG A 37 -13.63 -0.23 1.32
CA ARG A 37 -14.29 -0.51 0.03
C ARG A 37 -14.43 -1.99 -0.26
N ALA A 38 -13.42 -2.79 0.09
CA ALA A 38 -13.50 -4.24 -0.05
C ALA A 38 -14.58 -4.83 0.87
N GLU A 39 -14.63 -4.36 2.12
CA GLU A 39 -15.64 -4.77 3.09
C GLU A 39 -17.05 -4.35 2.67
N ALA A 40 -17.23 -3.13 2.18
CA ALA A 40 -18.51 -2.65 1.63
C ALA A 40 -18.99 -3.45 0.41
N ALA A 41 -18.07 -4.03 -0.37
CA ALA A 41 -18.38 -4.95 -1.46
C ALA A 41 -18.70 -6.39 -0.98
N GLY A 42 -18.67 -6.64 0.34
CA GLY A 42 -19.01 -7.93 0.96
C GLY A 42 -17.82 -8.85 1.24
N TRP A 43 -16.59 -8.38 1.06
CA TRP A 43 -15.40 -9.18 1.39
C TRP A 43 -15.11 -9.14 2.89
N GLU A 44 -14.60 -10.25 3.44
CA GLU A 44 -14.09 -10.26 4.81
C GLU A 44 -12.79 -9.46 4.88
N ARG A 45 -12.75 -8.45 5.76
CA ARG A 45 -11.67 -7.44 5.83
C ARG A 45 -10.28 -8.06 5.98
N ARG A 46 -10.12 -9.06 6.85
CA ARG A 46 -8.82 -9.73 7.10
C ARG A 46 -8.35 -10.53 5.89
N ARG A 47 -9.25 -11.21 5.19
CA ARG A 47 -8.96 -11.86 3.90
C ARG A 47 -8.60 -10.85 2.82
N ALA A 48 -9.29 -9.70 2.76
CA ALA A 48 -8.94 -8.63 1.84
C ALA A 48 -7.51 -8.10 2.11
N ALA A 49 -7.15 -7.85 3.37
CA ALA A 49 -5.80 -7.44 3.74
C ALA A 49 -4.73 -8.45 3.32
N SER A 50 -4.99 -9.74 3.56
CA SER A 50 -4.07 -10.82 3.14
C SER A 50 -3.91 -10.89 1.62
N ALA A 51 -5.01 -10.70 0.87
CA ALA A 51 -4.97 -10.63 -0.59
C ALA A 51 -4.18 -9.42 -1.09
N LEU A 52 -4.30 -8.26 -0.44
CA LEU A 52 -3.53 -7.05 -0.78
C LEU A 52 -2.03 -7.27 -0.59
N MET A 53 -1.62 -7.86 0.54
CA MET A 53 -0.20 -8.22 0.78
C MET A 53 0.33 -9.15 -0.31
N TYR A 54 -0.43 -10.20 -0.64
CA TYR A 54 -0.04 -11.14 -1.70
C TYR A 54 0.05 -10.46 -3.07
N LEU A 55 -0.91 -9.60 -3.43
CA LEU A 55 -0.90 -8.87 -4.69
C LEU A 55 0.31 -7.91 -4.80
N ALA A 56 0.68 -7.25 -3.71
CA ALA A 56 1.86 -6.40 -3.66
C ALA A 56 3.14 -7.21 -3.93
N ALA A 57 3.35 -8.30 -3.19
CA ALA A 57 4.51 -9.17 -3.36
C ALA A 57 4.57 -9.80 -4.77
N LYS A 58 3.44 -10.33 -5.27
CA LYS A 58 3.36 -10.96 -6.59
C LYS A 58 3.70 -9.99 -7.73
N ARG A 59 3.33 -8.72 -7.60
CA ARG A 59 3.63 -7.70 -8.61
C ARG A 59 5.11 -7.33 -8.64
N LEU A 60 5.80 -7.36 -7.50
CA LEU A 60 7.25 -7.15 -7.44
C LEU A 60 8.00 -8.32 -8.09
N ASP A 61 7.67 -9.57 -7.73
CA ASP A 61 8.30 -10.77 -8.35
C ASP A 61 8.04 -10.83 -9.87
N GLY A 62 6.82 -10.52 -10.31
CA GLY A 62 6.47 -10.45 -11.73
C GLY A 62 7.03 -9.22 -12.47
N ALA A 63 7.47 -8.18 -11.75
CA ALA A 63 8.20 -7.07 -12.34
C ALA A 63 9.67 -7.43 -12.54
N GLU A 64 10.30 -8.08 -11.56
CA GLU A 64 11.70 -8.54 -11.65
C GLU A 64 11.92 -9.54 -12.79
N ARG A 65 10.98 -10.47 -13.04
CA ARG A 65 11.05 -11.40 -14.19
C ARG A 65 10.88 -10.76 -15.57
N ARG A 66 10.39 -9.52 -15.66
CA ARG A 66 10.22 -8.80 -16.94
C ARG A 66 11.38 -7.85 -17.24
N SER A 67 12.32 -7.71 -16.32
CA SER A 67 13.51 -6.87 -16.45
C SER A 67 14.77 -7.68 -16.79
N THR A 68 14.64 -8.98 -17.01
CA THR A 68 15.68 -9.93 -17.45
C THR A 68 15.39 -10.43 -18.86
#